data_AF-A0A1V1T3F3-F1
#
_entry.id   AF-A0A1V1T3F3-F1
#
_cell.length_a   1.000
_cell.length_b   1.000
_cell.length_c   1.000
_cell.angle_alpha   90.00
_cell.angle_beta   90.00
_cell.angle_gamma   90.00
#
_symmetry.space_group_name_H-M   'P 1'
#
loop_
_entity.id
_entity.type
_entity.pdbx_description
1 polymer ?
#
loop_
_entity_poly.entity_id
_entity_poly.type
_entity_poly.pdbx_seq_one_letter_code
_entity_poly.pdbx_strand_id
1 'polypeptide(L)'
;MGPGRKNSSSSTSSYAGSVFSQSSSSSVSTRMSAPDIDVALYVAAGSLPCEFVGYGECEVTFGLEDTDAWIEHVIFDHLHDNLPKKVVCWFCDDYIFEAKRTSERRQNFEDRMYHIREHFLTERRTVNHMRPDYHFNTHLQDAGLISEQSYNAVRRYNEVPQPNWILAHDEIPPHVQARDSRNQRVYHDPHNDERNYRRERHRSGKSRK
;
A
#
# COMPACT_ATOMS: atom_id res chain seq x y z
N MET A 1 -42.96 63.69 37.23
CA MET A 1 -43.38 62.92 36.05
C MET A 1 -43.04 61.45 36.28
N GLY A 2 -44.04 60.56 36.30
CA GLY A 2 -43.82 59.14 36.02
C GLY A 2 -43.55 58.91 34.52
N PRO A 3 -43.38 57.68 34.01
CA PRO A 3 -43.78 56.38 34.57
C PRO A 3 -42.56 55.51 34.97
N GLY A 4 -42.67 54.43 35.76
CA GLY A 4 -43.53 53.26 35.56
C GLY A 4 -42.91 52.37 34.47
N ARG A 5 -42.68 51.07 34.62
CA ARG A 5 -43.52 50.04 35.24
C ARG A 5 -42.75 48.71 35.28
N LYS A 6 -42.92 47.97 36.40
CA LYS A 6 -43.37 46.55 36.51
C LYS A 6 -42.53 45.46 35.81
N ASN A 7 -42.35 44.25 36.32
CA ASN A 7 -42.81 43.51 37.51
C ASN A 7 -41.95 42.22 37.48
N SER A 8 -41.44 41.74 38.62
CA SER A 8 -41.98 40.57 39.36
C SER A 8 -41.75 39.25 38.62
N SER A 9 -40.83 38.40 39.12
CA SER A 9 -41.13 37.23 39.96
C SER A 9 -41.85 36.12 39.16
N SER A 10 -41.45 34.85 39.11
CA SER A 10 -40.92 33.98 40.16
C SER A 10 -40.48 32.66 39.49
N SER A 11 -39.55 31.97 40.14
CA SER A 11 -39.47 30.52 40.39
C SER A 11 -40.21 29.54 39.48
N THR A 12 -39.50 28.59 38.86
CA THR A 12 -39.49 27.13 39.19
C THR A 12 -39.11 26.24 37.99
N SER A 13 -38.19 25.31 38.28
CA SER A 13 -38.18 23.89 37.90
C SER A 13 -37.90 23.42 36.47
N SER A 14 -36.87 22.57 36.44
CA SER A 14 -36.75 21.28 35.73
C SER A 14 -36.67 21.24 34.21
N TYR A 15 -35.53 20.77 33.70
CA TYR A 15 -35.50 19.44 33.08
C TYR A 15 -34.08 18.85 33.19
N ALA A 16 -34.02 17.59 33.59
CA ALA A 16 -32.84 16.75 33.42
C ALA A 16 -32.66 16.46 31.92
N GLY A 17 -31.42 16.55 31.44
CA GLY A 17 -31.05 16.23 30.06
C GLY A 17 -29.67 15.59 30.04
N SER A 18 -29.66 14.26 30.09
CA SER A 18 -28.49 13.40 29.93
C SER A 18 -27.80 13.68 28.60
N VAL A 19 -26.57 14.21 28.61
CA VAL A 19 -25.71 14.23 27.43
C VAL A 19 -24.72 13.09 27.55
N PHE A 20 -24.99 12.05 26.76
CA PHE A 20 -24.14 10.89 26.59
C PHE A 20 -22.71 11.30 26.30
N SER A 21 -21.77 10.69 27.03
CA SER A 21 -20.35 10.64 26.69
C SER A 21 -20.20 10.11 25.27
N GLN A 22 -19.88 10.99 24.32
CA GLN A 22 -19.28 10.53 23.08
C GLN A 22 -17.85 10.16 23.42
N SER A 23 -17.63 8.87 23.65
CA SER A 23 -16.33 8.26 23.48
C SER A 23 -15.91 8.58 22.05
N SER A 24 -15.11 9.62 21.87
CA SER A 24 -14.34 9.79 20.66
C SER A 24 -13.42 8.58 20.59
N SER A 25 -13.89 7.54 19.90
CA SER A 25 -13.00 6.54 19.33
C SER A 25 -12.13 7.32 18.37
N SER A 26 -11.00 7.81 18.88
CA SER A 26 -9.87 8.21 18.08
C SER A 26 -9.48 6.96 17.32
N SER A 27 -10.07 6.76 16.15
CA SER A 27 -9.49 5.92 15.13
C SER A 27 -8.20 6.62 14.77
N VAL A 28 -7.15 6.26 15.52
CA VAL A 28 -5.78 6.46 15.09
C VAL A 28 -5.73 5.67 13.79
N SER A 29 -6.00 6.35 12.68
CA SER A 29 -5.61 5.87 11.38
C SER A 29 -4.10 5.88 11.45
N THR A 30 -3.54 4.76 11.91
CA THR A 30 -2.12 4.48 11.77
C THR A 30 -1.91 4.51 10.28
N ARG A 31 -1.50 5.67 9.76
CA ARG A 31 -0.79 5.76 8.49
C ARG A 31 0.33 4.76 8.66
N MET A 32 0.15 3.59 8.06
CA MET A 32 1.20 2.61 7.95
C MET A 32 2.21 3.31 7.03
N SER A 33 3.14 4.05 7.63
CA SER A 33 4.41 4.31 6.99
C SER A 33 4.90 2.98 6.44
N ALA A 34 5.56 3.00 5.29
CA ALA A 34 6.28 1.84 4.77
C ALA A 34 6.98 1.16 5.96
N PRO A 35 6.99 -0.20 6.01
CA PRO A 35 7.62 -0.88 7.13
C PRO A 35 8.96 -0.20 7.39
N ASP A 36 9.14 0.32 8.60
CA ASP A 36 10.46 0.70 9.10
C ASP A 36 11.23 -0.61 9.19
N ILE A 37 11.61 -1.15 8.03
CA ILE A 37 12.66 -2.14 7.96
C ILE A 37 13.86 -1.31 8.40
N ASP A 38 14.24 -1.46 9.67
CA ASP A 38 15.48 -0.91 10.22
C ASP A 38 16.65 -1.69 9.60
N VAL A 39 16.75 -1.58 8.27
CA VAL A 39 17.80 -2.16 7.42
C VAL A 39 19.17 -1.65 7.88
N ALA A 40 19.19 -0.44 8.47
CA ALA A 40 20.37 0.23 8.96
C ALA A 40 21.08 -0.52 10.10
N LEU A 41 20.38 -1.37 10.87
CA LEU A 41 21.00 -2.09 11.99
C LEU A 41 21.73 -3.38 11.57
N TYR A 42 21.40 -3.95 10.39
CA TYR A 42 21.81 -5.32 10.05
C TYR A 42 22.88 -5.42 8.96
N VAL A 43 23.12 -4.35 8.19
CA VAL A 43 24.11 -4.40 7.10
C VAL A 43 25.34 -3.59 7.49
N ALA A 44 26.36 -4.31 7.97
CA ALA A 44 27.65 -3.74 8.27
C ALA A 44 28.18 -2.98 7.04
N ALA A 45 28.70 -1.77 7.26
CA ALA A 45 29.35 -1.00 6.22
C ALA A 45 30.42 -1.85 5.53
N GLY A 46 30.31 -2.02 4.20
CA GLY A 46 31.22 -2.86 3.42
C GLY A 46 30.74 -4.30 3.17
N SER A 47 29.42 -4.53 3.14
CA SER A 47 28.82 -5.79 2.69
C SER A 47 27.76 -5.55 1.61
N LEU A 48 27.56 -6.55 0.74
CA LEU A 48 26.53 -6.58 -0.29
C LEU A 48 25.29 -7.27 0.29
N PRO A 49 24.14 -6.59 0.42
CA PRO A 49 22.92 -7.21 0.88
C PRO A 49 22.27 -8.04 -0.23
N CYS A 50 21.60 -9.14 0.13
CA CYS A 50 20.69 -9.81 -0.80
C CYS A 50 19.60 -8.84 -1.29
N GLU A 51 19.27 -8.89 -2.59
CA GLU A 51 18.21 -8.05 -3.17
C GLU A 51 16.83 -8.28 -2.51
N PHE A 52 16.62 -9.47 -1.95
CA PHE A 52 15.40 -9.86 -1.26
C PHE A 52 15.27 -9.29 0.17
N VAL A 53 16.30 -8.58 0.67
CA VAL A 53 16.23 -7.88 1.97
C VAL A 53 15.13 -6.81 1.97
N GLY A 54 14.91 -6.13 0.84
CA GLY A 54 13.88 -5.10 0.72
C GLY A 54 12.45 -5.64 0.79
N TYR A 55 12.28 -6.95 0.68
CA TYR A 55 10.99 -7.65 0.77
C TYR A 55 10.78 -8.32 2.14
N GLY A 56 11.80 -8.31 3.02
CA GLY A 56 11.78 -9.02 4.29
C GLY A 56 11.91 -10.54 4.17
N GLU A 57 12.38 -11.04 3.02
CA GLU A 57 12.43 -12.48 2.71
C GLU A 57 13.84 -13.06 2.85
N CYS A 58 14.90 -12.23 2.79
CA CYS A 58 16.28 -12.70 2.90
C CYS A 58 17.22 -11.67 3.56
N GLU A 59 17.92 -12.08 4.61
CA GLU A 59 18.88 -11.25 5.36
C GLU A 59 20.35 -11.60 5.06
N VAL A 60 20.61 -12.49 4.09
CA VAL A 60 21.97 -12.89 3.75
C VAL A 60 22.76 -11.69 3.20
N THR A 61 24.00 -11.57 3.66
CA THR A 61 24.96 -10.55 3.21
C THR A 61 26.25 -11.20 2.74
N PHE A 62 26.96 -10.53 1.85
CA PHE A 62 28.17 -11.02 1.21
C PHE A 62 29.31 -10.00 1.35
N GLY A 63 30.56 -10.47 1.33
CA GLY A 63 31.70 -9.57 1.21
C GLY A 63 31.70 -8.88 -0.16
N LEU A 64 32.34 -7.71 -0.25
CA LEU A 64 32.46 -6.99 -1.53
C LEU A 64 33.25 -7.78 -2.59
N GLU A 65 34.09 -8.73 -2.17
CA GLU A 65 34.83 -9.61 -3.07
C GLU A 65 34.03 -10.86 -3.47
N ASP A 66 32.99 -11.23 -2.72
CA ASP A 66 32.17 -12.43 -2.94
C ASP A 66 31.02 -12.15 -3.91
N THR A 67 31.32 -11.41 -4.98
CA THR A 67 30.31 -10.89 -5.91
C THR A 67 29.58 -12.00 -6.65
N ASP A 68 30.33 -13.00 -7.11
CA ASP A 68 29.76 -14.10 -7.89
C ASP A 68 28.82 -14.93 -7.01
N ALA A 69 29.19 -15.17 -5.75
CA ALA A 69 28.35 -15.85 -4.78
C ALA A 69 27.08 -15.06 -4.45
N TRP A 70 27.20 -13.73 -4.33
CA TRP A 70 26.05 -12.84 -4.14
C TRP A 70 25.07 -12.90 -5.32
N ILE A 71 25.59 -12.87 -6.56
CA ILE A 71 24.78 -12.97 -7.77
C ILE A 71 24.11 -14.34 -7.86
N GLU A 72 24.88 -15.42 -7.71
CA GLU A 72 24.36 -16.79 -7.77
C GLU A 72 23.29 -17.04 -6.71
N HIS A 73 23.47 -16.54 -5.48
CA HIS A 73 22.46 -16.61 -4.44
C HIS A 73 21.12 -16.01 -4.89
N VAL A 74 21.14 -14.80 -5.48
CA VAL A 74 19.92 -14.18 -5.97
C VAL A 74 19.29 -14.97 -7.11
N ILE A 75 20.10 -15.43 -8.07
CA ILE A 75 19.63 -16.16 -9.25
C ILE A 75 19.03 -17.52 -8.90
N PHE A 76 19.70 -18.31 -8.07
CA PHE A 76 19.32 -19.69 -7.81
C PHE A 76 18.35 -19.82 -6.63
N ASP A 77 18.61 -19.11 -5.53
CA ASP A 77 17.85 -19.30 -4.30
C ASP A 77 16.50 -18.58 -4.34
N HIS A 78 16.41 -17.47 -5.07
CA HIS A 78 15.19 -16.65 -5.12
C HIS A 78 14.53 -16.57 -6.49
N LEU A 79 15.31 -16.42 -7.56
CA LEU A 79 14.74 -16.30 -8.91
C LEU A 79 14.51 -17.65 -9.61
N HIS A 80 15.18 -18.71 -9.15
CA HIS A 80 15.13 -20.05 -9.76
C HIS A 80 15.38 -20.01 -11.29
N ASP A 81 16.38 -19.25 -11.73
CA ASP A 81 16.69 -18.95 -13.15
C ASP A 81 15.56 -18.25 -13.95
N ASN A 82 14.44 -17.88 -13.31
CA ASN A 82 13.39 -17.07 -13.93
C ASN A 82 13.75 -15.58 -13.89
N LEU A 83 14.69 -15.20 -14.75
CA LEU A 83 15.28 -13.87 -14.74
C LEU A 83 14.39 -12.82 -15.45
N PRO A 84 14.39 -11.58 -14.95
CA PRO A 84 13.65 -10.47 -15.55
C PRO A 84 14.24 -10.08 -16.91
N LYS A 85 13.39 -9.58 -17.82
CA LYS A 85 13.85 -9.01 -19.09
C LYS A 85 14.49 -7.63 -18.91
N LYS A 86 13.93 -6.83 -18.00
CA LYS A 86 14.27 -5.43 -17.77
C LYS A 86 14.42 -5.18 -16.28
N VAL A 87 15.51 -4.53 -15.91
CA VAL A 87 15.86 -4.15 -14.53
C VAL A 87 16.65 -2.84 -14.52
N VAL A 88 16.71 -2.16 -13.39
CA VAL A 88 17.39 -0.87 -13.21
C VAL A 88 18.32 -0.90 -12.00
N CYS A 89 19.35 -0.04 -12.01
CA CYS A 89 20.23 0.11 -10.86
C CYS A 89 19.47 0.66 -9.64
N TRP A 90 19.83 0.23 -8.43
CA TRP A 90 19.26 0.77 -7.19
C TRP A 90 19.64 2.23 -6.93
N PHE A 91 20.76 2.70 -7.49
CA PHE A 91 21.38 3.98 -7.12
C PHE A 91 21.35 5.02 -8.23
N CYS A 92 21.32 4.61 -9.50
CA CYS A 92 21.22 5.53 -10.62
C CYS A 92 19.77 5.94 -10.90
N ASP A 93 19.57 7.14 -11.43
CA ASP A 93 18.25 7.60 -11.88
C ASP A 93 17.83 6.94 -13.19
N ASP A 94 18.73 6.85 -14.17
CA ASP A 94 18.38 6.50 -15.56
C ASP A 94 19.20 5.32 -16.13
N TYR A 95 19.72 4.42 -15.28
CA TYR A 95 20.50 3.27 -15.75
C TYR A 95 19.62 2.01 -15.88
N ILE A 96 19.31 1.66 -17.12
CA ILE A 96 18.43 0.54 -17.49
C ILE A 96 19.22 -0.59 -18.15
N PHE A 97 18.99 -1.82 -17.68
CA PHE A 97 19.49 -3.05 -18.28
C PHE A 97 18.32 -3.80 -18.91
N GLU A 98 18.34 -3.97 -20.24
CA GLU A 98 17.29 -4.68 -20.98
C GLU A 98 17.86 -5.75 -21.91
N ALA A 99 17.49 -7.00 -21.65
CA ALA A 99 17.80 -8.13 -22.51
C ALA A 99 16.90 -8.13 -23.77
N LYS A 100 17.49 -8.24 -24.96
CA LYS A 100 16.71 -8.31 -26.21
C LYS A 100 16.15 -9.71 -26.44
N ARG A 101 16.87 -10.73 -25.96
CA ARG A 101 16.50 -12.15 -26.06
C ARG A 101 16.50 -12.82 -24.69
N THR A 102 15.73 -13.91 -24.56
CA THR A 102 15.70 -14.71 -23.32
C THR A 102 17.08 -15.24 -22.94
N SER A 103 17.90 -15.64 -23.91
CA SER A 103 19.27 -16.12 -23.68
C SER A 103 20.22 -15.05 -23.11
N GLU A 104 19.88 -13.77 -23.23
CA GLU A 104 20.71 -12.64 -22.77
C GLU A 104 20.33 -12.21 -21.35
N ARG A 105 19.23 -12.72 -20.78
CA ARG A 105 18.72 -12.27 -19.47
C ARG A 105 19.69 -12.49 -18.32
N ARG A 106 20.44 -13.60 -18.35
CA ARG A 106 21.45 -13.91 -17.33
C ARG A 106 22.58 -12.90 -17.33
N GLN A 107 23.22 -12.72 -18.47
CA GLN A 107 24.27 -11.71 -18.61
C GLN A 107 23.75 -10.32 -18.25
N ASN A 108 22.55 -9.94 -18.70
CA ASN A 108 21.95 -8.64 -18.39
C ASN A 108 21.73 -8.43 -16.88
N PHE A 109 21.34 -9.48 -16.15
CA PHE A 109 21.17 -9.42 -14.71
C PHE A 109 22.53 -9.38 -13.98
N GLU A 110 23.49 -10.19 -14.42
CA GLU A 110 24.87 -10.18 -13.91
C GLU A 110 25.51 -8.78 -14.09
N ASP A 111 25.41 -8.19 -15.28
CA ASP A 111 25.90 -6.83 -15.59
C ASP A 111 25.32 -5.78 -14.63
N ARG A 112 24.02 -5.89 -14.33
CA ARG A 112 23.36 -5.04 -13.34
C ARG A 112 23.97 -5.20 -11.95
N MET A 113 24.16 -6.43 -11.50
CA MET A 113 24.65 -6.71 -10.15
C MET A 113 26.10 -6.22 -9.99
N TYR A 114 26.96 -6.44 -10.99
CA TYR A 114 28.31 -5.87 -11.00
C TYR A 114 28.29 -4.33 -10.97
N HIS A 115 27.39 -3.71 -11.72
CA HIS A 115 27.23 -2.26 -11.70
C HIS A 115 26.77 -1.75 -10.32
N ILE A 116 25.81 -2.42 -9.68
CA ILE A 116 25.37 -2.10 -8.31
C ILE A 116 26.52 -2.22 -7.32
N ARG A 117 27.32 -3.30 -7.40
CA ARG A 117 28.52 -3.47 -6.55
C ARG A 117 29.48 -2.30 -6.66
N GLU A 118 29.69 -1.76 -7.87
CA GLU A 118 30.62 -0.65 -8.07
C GLU A 118 30.23 0.58 -7.22
N HIS A 119 28.93 0.83 -7.03
CA HIS A 119 28.45 1.89 -6.13
C HIS A 119 28.77 1.61 -4.66
N PHE A 120 28.76 0.35 -4.22
CA PHE A 120 29.20 0.00 -2.86
C PHE A 120 30.71 0.24 -2.69
N LEU A 121 31.51 -0.11 -3.69
CA LEU A 121 32.97 0.01 -3.64
C LEU A 121 33.48 1.44 -3.73
N THR A 122 33.00 2.21 -4.72
CA THR A 122 33.58 3.51 -5.07
C THR A 122 32.87 4.67 -4.40
N GLU A 123 31.54 4.62 -4.36
CA GLU A 123 30.71 5.69 -3.81
C GLU A 123 30.36 5.47 -2.33
N ARG A 124 30.74 4.33 -1.75
CA ARG A 124 30.38 3.92 -0.38
C ARG A 124 28.88 3.98 -0.14
N ARG A 125 28.08 3.64 -1.17
CA ARG A 125 26.62 3.50 -0.99
C ARG A 125 26.34 2.38 0.01
N THR A 126 25.24 2.56 0.71
CA THR A 126 24.74 1.61 1.70
C THR A 126 23.30 1.28 1.37
N VAL A 127 22.75 0.30 2.07
CA VAL A 127 21.39 -0.20 1.87
C VAL A 127 20.33 0.89 2.08
N ASN A 128 20.61 1.89 2.92
CA ASN A 128 19.75 3.06 3.13
C ASN A 128 19.57 3.93 1.88
N HIS A 129 20.42 3.76 0.87
CA HIS A 129 20.34 4.47 -0.41
C HIS A 129 19.68 3.64 -1.52
N MET A 130 19.29 2.39 -1.23
CA MET A 130 18.66 1.53 -2.22
C MET A 130 17.27 2.05 -2.57
N ARG A 131 17.00 2.12 -3.87
CA ARG A 131 15.69 2.47 -4.42
C ARG A 131 15.01 1.22 -5.00
N PRO A 132 13.68 1.11 -4.91
CA PRO A 132 12.94 0.03 -5.54
C PRO A 132 13.13 -0.01 -7.05
N ASP A 133 13.43 -1.19 -7.58
CA ASP A 133 13.30 -1.49 -9.00
C ASP A 133 11.87 -1.98 -9.29
N TYR A 134 11.04 -1.09 -9.83
CA TYR A 134 9.65 -1.43 -10.15
C TYR A 134 9.51 -2.46 -11.28
N HIS A 135 10.49 -2.54 -12.20
CA HIS A 135 10.49 -3.57 -13.24
C HIS A 135 10.79 -4.94 -12.64
N PHE A 136 11.76 -5.01 -11.73
CA PHE A 136 12.05 -6.20 -10.94
C PHE A 136 10.84 -6.62 -10.10
N ASN A 137 10.25 -5.69 -9.34
CA ASN A 137 9.10 -5.97 -8.48
C ASN A 137 7.88 -6.51 -9.27
N THR A 138 7.61 -5.93 -10.45
CA THR A 138 6.54 -6.41 -11.35
C THR A 138 6.83 -7.84 -11.82
N HIS A 139 8.07 -8.12 -12.25
CA HIS A 139 8.47 -9.46 -12.67
C HIS A 139 8.32 -10.48 -11.54
N LEU A 140 8.73 -10.14 -10.31
CA LEU A 140 8.59 -11.04 -9.16
C LEU A 140 7.12 -11.38 -8.89
N GLN A 141 6.21 -10.40 -8.97
CA GLN A 141 4.78 -10.65 -8.79
C GLN A 141 4.20 -11.50 -9.92
N ASP A 142 4.50 -11.17 -11.18
CA ASP A 142 4.02 -11.91 -12.35
C ASP A 142 4.50 -13.37 -12.35
N ALA A 143 5.72 -13.61 -11.84
CA ALA A 143 6.31 -14.93 -11.69
C ALA A 143 5.85 -15.67 -10.42
N GLY A 144 5.10 -15.02 -9.52
CA GLY A 144 4.67 -15.60 -8.24
C GLY A 144 5.80 -15.84 -7.24
N LEU A 145 6.90 -15.09 -7.34
CA LEU A 145 8.10 -15.22 -6.49
C LEU A 145 7.99 -14.44 -5.17
N ILE A 146 7.02 -13.53 -5.07
CA ILE A 146 6.75 -12.77 -3.84
C ILE A 146 5.25 -12.73 -3.55
N SER A 147 4.91 -12.52 -2.28
CA SER A 147 3.53 -12.32 -1.87
C SER A 147 2.98 -10.97 -2.36
N GLU A 148 1.66 -10.88 -2.52
CA GLU A 148 0.98 -9.61 -2.83
C GLU A 148 1.26 -8.53 -1.76
N GLN A 149 1.41 -8.94 -0.50
CA GLN A 149 1.75 -8.04 0.59
C GLN A 149 3.15 -7.44 0.38
N SER A 150 4.15 -8.26 0.04
CA SER A 150 5.53 -7.82 -0.21
C SER A 150 5.59 -6.90 -1.44
N TYR A 151 4.86 -7.24 -2.51
CA TYR A 151 4.74 -6.38 -3.69
C TYR A 151 4.16 -4.99 -3.37
N ASN A 152 3.05 -4.97 -2.61
CA ASN A 152 2.39 -3.72 -2.23
C ASN A 152 3.24 -2.88 -1.26
N ALA A 153 3.99 -3.52 -0.36
CA ALA A 153 4.89 -2.83 0.55
C ALA A 153 5.96 -2.03 -0.22
N VAL A 154 6.59 -2.65 -1.22
CA VAL A 154 7.58 -1.99 -2.07
C VAL A 154 6.97 -0.87 -2.91
N ARG A 155 5.73 -1.05 -3.41
CA ARG A 155 5.01 0.01 -4.15
C ARG A 155 4.66 1.24 -3.32
N ARG A 156 4.58 1.10 -2.00
CA ARG A 156 4.32 2.23 -1.09
C ARG A 156 5.59 3.01 -0.72
N TYR A 157 6.76 2.58 -1.20
CA TYR A 157 8.00 3.32 -1.02
C TYR A 157 7.90 4.71 -1.66
N ASN A 158 8.33 5.72 -0.92
CA ASN A 158 8.41 7.10 -1.38
C ASN A 158 9.72 7.72 -0.89
N GLU A 159 10.51 8.27 -1.80
CA GLU A 159 11.79 8.94 -1.48
C GLU A 159 11.58 10.24 -0.70
N VAL A 160 10.40 10.85 -0.83
CA VAL A 160 10.02 12.10 -0.18
C VAL A 160 8.88 11.81 0.80
N PRO A 161 8.93 12.36 2.03
CA PRO A 161 7.80 12.28 2.94
C PRO A 161 6.51 12.75 2.26
N GLN A 162 5.52 11.85 2.18
CA GLN A 162 4.24 12.17 1.58
C GLN A 162 3.57 13.29 2.39
N PRO A 163 3.20 14.42 1.75
CA PRO A 163 2.44 15.47 2.41
C PRO A 163 1.13 14.92 2.99
N ASN A 164 0.72 15.45 4.14
CA ASN A 164 -0.42 14.93 4.90
C ASN A 164 -1.77 14.93 4.16
N TRP A 165 -1.85 15.59 3.00
CA TRP A 165 -3.05 15.74 2.19
C TRP A 165 -3.11 14.79 0.99
N ILE A 166 -2.03 14.04 0.70
CA ILE A 166 -2.04 12.98 -0.31
C ILE A 166 -2.53 11.69 0.36
N LEU A 167 -3.62 11.13 -0.17
CA LEU A 167 -4.16 9.84 0.28
C LEU A 167 -3.17 8.74 -0.07
N ALA A 168 -3.06 7.73 0.81
CA ALA A 168 -2.26 6.55 0.49
C ALA A 168 -2.82 5.86 -0.76
N HIS A 169 -1.95 5.13 -1.48
CA HIS A 169 -2.30 4.48 -2.75
C HIS A 169 -3.55 3.57 -2.66
N ASP A 170 -3.85 3.04 -1.47
CA ASP A 170 -4.96 2.12 -1.23
C ASP A 170 -6.12 2.76 -0.45
N GLU A 171 -6.01 4.05 -0.12
CA GLU A 171 -7.08 4.79 0.55
C GLU A 171 -8.11 5.27 -0.48
N ILE A 172 -9.29 4.65 -0.42
CA ILE A 172 -10.45 5.07 -1.21
C ILE A 172 -10.83 6.50 -0.78
N PRO A 173 -10.86 7.49 -1.69
CA PRO A 173 -11.22 8.85 -1.35
C PRO A 173 -12.57 8.90 -0.61
N PRO A 174 -12.71 9.72 0.45
CA PRO A 174 -13.92 9.74 1.28
C PRO A 174 -15.21 10.06 0.48
N HIS A 175 -15.09 10.77 -0.65
CA HIS A 175 -16.20 11.01 -1.56
C HIS A 175 -16.73 9.74 -2.26
N VAL A 176 -15.87 8.78 -2.55
CA VAL A 176 -16.25 7.49 -3.17
C VAL A 176 -16.96 6.61 -2.14
N GLN A 177 -16.44 6.55 -0.91
CA GLN A 177 -17.10 5.83 0.20
C GLN A 177 -18.49 6.39 0.52
N ALA A 178 -18.65 7.72 0.48
CA ALA A 178 -19.93 8.38 0.68
C ALA A 178 -20.95 8.07 -0.44
N ARG A 179 -20.47 7.86 -1.67
CA ARG A 179 -21.30 7.51 -2.82
C ARG A 179 -21.79 6.06 -2.75
N ASP A 180 -20.92 5.13 -2.38
CA ASP A 180 -21.28 3.72 -2.22
C ASP A 180 -22.25 3.53 -1.06
N SER A 181 -22.00 4.19 0.08
CA SER A 181 -22.93 4.20 1.22
C SER A 181 -24.32 4.75 0.86
N ARG A 182 -24.38 5.70 -0.08
CA ARG A 182 -25.64 6.29 -0.57
C ARG A 182 -26.36 5.38 -1.56
N ASN A 183 -25.61 4.67 -2.42
CA ASN A 183 -26.17 3.69 -3.37
C ASN A 183 -26.62 2.39 -2.69
N GLN A 184 -26.00 2.00 -1.57
CA GLN A 184 -26.34 0.79 -0.83
C GLN A 184 -27.57 0.95 0.06
N ARG A 185 -28.04 2.20 0.27
CA ARG A 185 -29.37 2.46 0.83
C ARG A 185 -30.43 2.11 -0.23
N VAL A 186 -30.79 0.84 -0.30
CA VAL A 186 -32.03 0.39 -0.94
C VAL A 186 -33.16 1.13 -0.24
N TYR A 187 -33.71 2.15 -0.89
CA TYR A 187 -34.90 2.85 -0.42
C TYR A 187 -36.08 1.87 -0.53
N HIS A 188 -36.40 1.20 0.57
CA HIS A 188 -37.66 0.48 0.71
C HIS A 188 -38.79 1.50 0.75
N ASP A 189 -39.48 1.65 -0.38
CA ASP A 189 -40.75 2.36 -0.45
C ASP A 189 -41.87 1.34 -0.18
N PRO A 190 -42.52 1.37 1.01
CA PRO A 190 -43.60 0.43 1.34
C PRO A 190 -44.74 0.47 0.32
N HIS A 191 -44.93 1.62 -0.34
CA HIS A 191 -46.00 1.82 -1.31
C HIS A 191 -45.68 1.19 -2.68
N ASN A 192 -44.39 1.02 -3.00
CA ASN A 192 -43.95 0.34 -4.22
C ASN A 192 -43.93 -1.19 -4.01
N ASP A 193 -43.53 -1.64 -2.81
CA ASP A 193 -43.56 -3.05 -2.43
C ASP A 193 -44.99 -3.61 -2.40
N GLU A 194 -45.96 -2.86 -1.86
CA GLU A 194 -47.40 -3.20 -1.91
C GLU A 194 -47.93 -3.29 -3.35
N ARG A 195 -47.46 -2.39 -4.24
CA ARG A 195 -47.87 -2.37 -5.65
C ARG A 195 -47.31 -3.57 -6.41
N ASN A 196 -46.08 -4.00 -6.11
CA ASN A 196 -45.48 -5.22 -6.66
C ASN A 196 -46.19 -6.48 -6.15
N TYR A 197 -46.48 -6.58 -4.85
CA TYR A 197 -47.27 -7.69 -4.29
C TYR A 197 -48.63 -7.86 -4.99
N ARG A 198 -49.34 -6.76 -5.27
CA ARG A 198 -50.60 -6.81 -6.02
C ARG A 198 -50.39 -7.32 -7.45
N ARG A 199 -49.35 -6.86 -8.15
CA ARG A 199 -49.03 -7.31 -9.52
C ARG A 199 -48.66 -8.80 -9.58
N GLU A 200 -47.87 -9.29 -8.63
CA GLU A 200 -47.50 -10.71 -8.52
C GLU A 200 -48.76 -11.58 -8.36
N ARG A 201 -49.68 -11.17 -7.47
CA ARG A 201 -50.92 -11.91 -7.17
C ARG A 201 -51.88 -11.96 -8.36
N HIS A 202 -51.93 -10.90 -9.18
CA HIS A 202 -52.74 -10.89 -10.41
C HIS A 202 -52.10 -11.71 -11.54
N ARG A 203 -50.77 -11.89 -11.55
CA ARG A 203 -50.09 -12.79 -12.50
C ARG A 203 -50.29 -14.27 -12.15
N SER A 204 -50.24 -14.63 -10.87
CA SER A 204 -50.40 -16.03 -10.43
C SER A 204 -51.84 -16.55 -10.56
N GLY A 205 -52.84 -15.66 -10.62
CA GLY A 205 -54.25 -16.03 -10.79
C GLY A 205 -54.67 -16.37 -12.23
N LYS A 206 -53.84 -16.10 -13.23
CA LYS A 206 -54.19 -16.27 -14.66
C LYS A 206 -53.70 -17.57 -15.28
N SER A 207 -53.27 -18.53 -14.47
CA SER A 207 -52.82 -19.86 -14.89
C SER A 207 -53.64 -20.95 -14.22
N ARG A 208 -54.93 -21.05 -14.55
CA ARG A 208 -55.73 -22.27 -14.40
C ARG A 208 -57.04 -22.17 -15.19
N LYS A 209 -57.05 -22.91 -16.30
CA LYS A 209 -58.17 -23.33 -17.17
C LYS A 209 -58.87 -22.25 -18.00
#